data_AF-V4ACA8-F1
#
_entry.id   AF-V4ACA8-F1
#
_cell.length_a   1.000
_cell.length_b   1.000
_cell.length_c   1.000
_cell.angle_alpha   90.00
_cell.angle_beta   90.00
_cell.angle_gamma   90.00
#
_symmetry.space_group_name_H-M   'P 1'
#
loop_
_entity.id
_entity.type
_entity.pdbx_description
1 polymer ?
#
loop_
_entity_poly.entity_id
_entity_poly.type
_entity_poly.pdbx_seq_one_letter_code
_entity_poly.pdbx_strand_id
1 'polypeptide(L)' 'SGVKPYKCENCGKSFTQRCSLESHGKKVHGSDFRFEYKQRRNKMYVCEDCGHTTPDPEIHFIHLKENHP' A
#
# COMPACT_ATOMS: atom_id res chain seq x y z
N SER A 1 6.88 10.17 -8.93
CA SER A 1 6.23 10.56 -7.67
C SER A 1 5.89 9.33 -6.84
N GLY A 2 6.32 9.27 -5.58
CA GLY A 2 6.27 8.05 -4.77
C GLY A 2 4.87 7.73 -4.24
N VAL A 3 4.39 6.51 -4.51
CA VAL A 3 3.17 5.96 -3.91
C VAL A 3 3.30 5.91 -2.39
N LYS A 4 2.23 6.25 -1.68
CA LYS A 4 2.16 6.24 -0.20
C LYS A 4 1.09 5.25 0.28
N PRO A 5 1.36 3.93 0.20
CA PRO A 5 0.35 2.92 0.50
C PRO A 5 0.03 2.82 2.00
N TYR A 6 0.86 3.38 2.88
CA TYR A 6 0.70 3.25 4.32
C TYR A 6 -0.02 4.47 4.89
N LYS A 7 -1.33 4.38 5.14
CA LYS A 7 -2.16 5.45 5.70
C LYS A 7 -2.40 5.24 7.20
N CYS A 8 -2.29 6.29 7.99
CA CYS A 8 -2.70 6.29 9.39
C CYS A 8 -4.22 6.44 9.48
N GLU A 9 -4.90 5.51 10.16
CA GLU A 9 -6.36 5.57 10.32
C GLU A 9 -6.79 6.64 11.33
N ASN A 10 -5.93 6.99 12.30
CA ASN A 10 -6.23 8.00 13.31
C ASN A 10 -6.23 9.44 12.75
N CYS A 11 -5.34 9.74 11.80
CA CYS A 11 -5.20 11.12 11.28
C CYS A 11 -5.16 11.24 9.75
N GLY A 12 -5.29 10.13 9.02
CA GLY A 12 -5.32 10.10 7.55
C GLY A 12 -3.98 10.35 6.86
N LYS A 13 -2.87 10.58 7.59
CA LYS A 13 -1.55 10.82 7.00
C LYS A 13 -1.02 9.58 6.28
N SER A 14 -0.53 9.76 5.05
CA SER A 14 0.06 8.68 4.26
C SER A 14 1.58 8.75 4.21
N PHE A 15 2.21 7.58 4.23
CA PHE A 15 3.66 7.37 4.28
C PHE A 15 4.08 6.42 3.15
N THR A 16 5.30 6.60 2.63
CA THR A 16 5.90 5.72 1.62
C THR A 16 6.45 4.42 2.24
N GLN A 17 6.72 4.42 3.55
CA GLN A 17 7.32 3.30 4.28
C GLN A 17 6.52 2.98 5.55
N ARG A 18 6.45 1.69 5.89
CA ARG A 18 5.77 1.20 7.12
C ARG A 18 6.42 1.73 8.39
N CYS A 19 7.75 1.66 8.50
CA CYS A 19 8.46 2.09 9.71
C CYS A 19 8.17 3.57 10.05
N SER A 20 7.93 4.40 9.03
CA SER A 20 7.49 5.77 9.19
C SER A 20 6.08 5.88 9.76
N LEU A 21 5.13 5.06 9.30
CA LEU A 21 3.77 4.99 9.84
C LEU A 21 3.78 4.46 11.29
N GLU A 22 4.54 3.41 11.59
CA GLU A 22 4.64 2.83 12.93
C GLU A 22 5.23 3.82 13.93
N SER A 23 6.36 4.46 13.56
CA SER A 23 6.98 5.52 14.35
C SER A 23 6.02 6.69 14.58
N HIS A 24 5.26 7.06 13.55
CA HIS A 24 4.24 8.10 13.65
C HIS A 24 3.12 7.70 14.61
N GLY A 25 2.57 6.50 14.49
CA GLY A 25 1.54 5.97 15.39
C GLY A 25 1.96 6.00 16.84
N LYS A 26 3.14 5.45 17.12
CA LYS A 26 3.69 5.39 18.47
C LYS A 26 3.96 6.77 19.06
N LYS A 27 4.54 7.70 18.28
CA LYS A 27 4.92 9.04 18.77
C LYS A 27 3.77 10.04 18.84
N VAL A 28 2.80 9.96 17.93
CA VAL A 28 1.74 10.96 17.78
C VAL A 28 0.41 10.48 18.39
N HIS A 29 0.15 9.18 18.36
CA HIS A 29 -1.13 8.60 18.80
C HIS A 29 -0.98 7.60 19.94
N GLY A 30 0.25 7.24 20.35
CA GLY A 30 0.47 6.17 21.34
C GLY A 30 0.04 4.79 20.88
N SER A 31 -0.30 4.61 19.60
CA SER A 31 -0.83 3.36 19.03
C SER A 31 0.32 2.52 18.48
N ASP A 32 0.49 1.32 19.04
CA ASP A 32 1.45 0.33 18.56
C ASP A 32 0.85 -0.43 17.38
N PHE A 33 1.35 -0.17 16.18
CA PHE A 33 0.93 -0.90 14.98
C PHE A 33 1.74 -2.19 14.86
N ARG A 34 1.23 -3.30 15.40
CA ARG A 34 1.82 -4.63 15.20
C ARG A 34 1.49 -5.16 13.82
N PHE A 35 2.34 -4.85 12.86
CA PHE A 35 2.22 -5.45 11.53
C PHE A 35 2.76 -6.88 11.56
N GLU A 36 1.86 -7.85 11.39
CA GLU A 36 2.21 -9.27 11.30
C GLU A 36 3.26 -9.53 10.21
N TYR A 37 4.10 -10.55 10.42
CA TYR A 37 5.22 -10.93 9.55
C TYR A 37 4.81 -11.07 8.06
N LYS A 38 3.59 -11.53 7.77
CA LYS A 38 3.10 -11.70 6.40
C LYS A 38 2.77 -10.38 5.68
N GLN A 39 2.68 -9.27 6.40
CA GLN A 39 2.39 -7.97 5.80
C GLN A 39 3.65 -7.29 5.21
N ARG A 40 4.85 -7.90 5.24
CA ARG A 40 6.16 -7.25 5.00
C ARG A 40 6.40 -6.56 3.64
N ARG A 41 5.54 -6.73 2.65
CA ARG A 41 5.57 -5.92 1.41
C ARG A 41 4.13 -5.81 0.92
N ASN A 42 3.58 -4.59 0.86
CA ASN A 42 2.35 -4.38 0.12
C ASN A 42 2.62 -4.87 -1.31
N LYS A 43 2.03 -6.02 -1.69
CA LYS A 43 2.27 -6.62 -3.01
C LYS A 43 1.49 -5.77 -4.01
N MET A 44 2.19 -4.82 -4.62
CA MET A 44 1.66 -4.05 -5.74
C MET A 44 1.75 -4.91 -7.00
N TYR A 45 0.64 -5.05 -7.70
CA TYR A 45 0.54 -5.68 -9.01
C TYR A 45 0.80 -4.61 -10.06
N VAL A 46 1.68 -4.91 -11.01
CA VAL A 46 2.07 -4.01 -12.10
C VAL A 46 1.71 -4.69 -13.40
N CYS A 47 0.99 -4.00 -14.29
CA CYS A 47 0.78 -4.44 -15.67
C CYS A 47 2.08 -4.23 -16.45
N GLU A 48 2.55 -5.27 -17.13
CA GLU A 48 3.80 -5.22 -17.90
C GLU A 48 3.63 -4.47 -19.23
N ASP A 49 2.43 -4.47 -19.79
CA ASP A 49 2.13 -3.80 -21.07
C ASP A 49 2.01 -2.28 -20.95
N CYS A 50 1.46 -1.76 -19.85
CA CYS A 50 1.20 -0.32 -19.69
C CYS A 50 1.76 0.31 -18.41
N GLY A 51 2.31 -0.48 -17.48
CA GLY A 51 2.82 0.01 -16.20
C GLY A 51 1.74 0.39 -15.19
N HIS A 52 0.46 0.09 -15.45
CA HIS A 52 -0.63 0.30 -14.48
C HIS A 52 -0.33 -0.46 -13.19
N THR A 53 -0.53 0.18 -12.03
CA THR A 53 -0.23 -0.43 -10.72
C THR A 53 -1.44 -0.42 -9.81
N THR A 54 -1.73 -1.56 -9.16
CA THR A 54 -2.81 -1.69 -8.18
C THR A 54 -2.38 -2.57 -7.00
N PRO A 55 -2.81 -2.29 -5.76
CA PRO A 55 -2.57 -3.18 -4.62
C PRO A 55 -3.50 -4.40 -4.63
N ASP A 56 -4.54 -4.40 -5.46
CA ASP A 56 -5.58 -5.42 -5.50
C ASP A 56 -5.42 -6.35 -6.72
N PRO A 57 -5.31 -7.68 -6.51
CA PRO A 57 -5.13 -8.64 -7.59
C PRO A 57 -6.35 -8.75 -8.53
N GLU A 58 -7.56 -8.56 -8.03
CA GLU A 58 -8.79 -8.66 -8.83
C GLU A 58 -8.87 -7.48 -9.80
N ILE A 59 -8.57 -6.27 -9.31
CA ILE A 59 -8.48 -5.07 -10.15
C ILE A 59 -7.39 -5.22 -11.22
N HIS A 60 -6.24 -5.85 -10.90
CA HIS A 60 -5.19 -6.11 -11.89
C HIS A 60 -5.67 -7.06 -12.99
N PHE A 61 -6.38 -8.13 -12.62
CA PHE A 61 -6.94 -9.09 -13.57
C PHE A 61 -8.00 -8.46 -14.48
N ILE A 62 -8.92 -7.68 -13.92
CA ILE A 62 -9.93 -6.94 -14.70
C ILE A 62 -9.25 -5.96 -15.67
N HIS A 63 -8.22 -5.25 -15.19
CA HIS A 63 -7.45 -4.34 -16.03
C HIS A 63 -6.84 -5.06 -17.24
N LEU A 64 -6.19 -6.22 -17.03
CA LEU A 64 -5.64 -7.03 -18.13
C LEU A 64 -6.73 -7.43 -19.12
N LYS A 65 -7.86 -7.96 -18.64
CA LYS A 65 -8.95 -8.45 -19.50
C LYS A 65 -9.61 -7.35 -20.33
N GLU A 66 -9.83 -6.17 -19.75
CA GLU A 66 -10.58 -5.09 -20.40
C GLU A 66 -9.70 -4.15 -21.24
N ASN A 67 -8.41 -3.99 -20.89
CA ASN A 67 -7.51 -3.03 -21.54
C ASN A 67 -6.41 -3.69 -22.39
N HIS A 68 -6.13 -4.98 -22.17
CA HIS A 68 -5.10 -5.76 -22.85
C HIS A 68 -5.60 -7.17 -23.23
N PRO A 69 -6.69 -7.30 -24.02
CA PRO A 69 -7.26 -8.59 -24.42
C PRO A 69 -6.33 -9.41 -25.34
#